data_AF-A0A8T4BU99-F1
#
_entry.id   AF-A0A8T4BU99-F1
#
_cell.length_a   1.000
_cell.length_b   1.000
_cell.length_c   1.000
_cell.angle_alpha   90.00
_cell.angle_beta   90.00
_cell.angle_gamma   90.00
#
_symmetry.space_group_name_H-M   'P 1'
#
loop_
_entity.id
_entity.type
_entity.pdbx_description
1 polymer ?
#
loop_
_entity_poly.entity_id
_entity_poly.type
_entity_poly.pdbx_seq_one_letter_code
_entity_poly.pdbx_strand_id
1 'polypeptide(L)'
;MNELNFKTTAEIKIPKNTYEQIIGQEEATNLIKKIAKQRRNLLLIGIPGIGKSMVGQALAELLPKEKLVDVLAYPNLADENVPIIKTVKRGEGRKILTKAKLQSMSSFRSQNIFFFILLILAVISPWWIRKEYGDVMAAASLIGSMIFLAAFILFINLGKRMKLTGSAQLTPKLLIDNSKTQKIPFIDATGAHSGALLGDVLHDPLQSFSDNNIILKHNKKINISKEIDKLLKKHKNNLIKKNNYTATYLNKNELQLLTEKNNKLQHVEVLSVNKYKSNKPHLIKITTETGKQLITTPEHKVAINKKGKIIYKEIKNLTKSDKVITLS
;
A
#
# COMPACT_ATOMS: atom_id res chain seq x y z
N MET A 1 -7.30 14.58 -56.96
CA MET A 1 -6.31 14.64 -55.86
C MET A 1 -5.11 15.40 -56.40
N ASN A 2 -4.69 16.48 -55.75
CA ASN A 2 -3.44 17.15 -56.13
C ASN A 2 -2.28 16.27 -55.63
N GLU A 3 -1.40 15.85 -56.53
CA GLU A 3 -0.18 15.17 -56.14
C GLU A 3 0.71 16.14 -55.36
N LEU A 4 1.15 15.70 -54.18
CA LEU A 4 2.08 16.46 -53.37
C LEU A 4 3.48 16.26 -53.93
N ASN A 5 4.12 17.33 -54.41
CA ASN A 5 5.52 17.30 -54.83
C ASN A 5 6.43 17.44 -53.60
N PHE A 6 7.09 16.34 -53.22
CA PHE A 6 8.11 16.31 -52.17
C PHE A 6 9.23 15.34 -52.56
N LYS A 7 10.45 15.58 -52.08
CA LYS A 7 11.58 14.64 -52.29
C LYS A 7 11.68 13.62 -51.17
N THR A 8 11.38 14.03 -49.95
CA THR A 8 11.46 13.18 -48.75
C THR A 8 10.25 13.34 -47.85
N THR A 9 9.88 12.30 -47.11
CA THR A 9 8.76 12.35 -46.17
C THR A 9 8.99 13.32 -44.99
N ALA A 10 10.24 13.75 -44.77
CA ALA A 10 10.58 14.77 -43.78
C ALA A 10 9.98 16.15 -44.14
N GLU A 11 9.68 16.40 -45.41
CA GLU A 11 9.04 17.65 -45.89
C GLU A 11 7.53 17.67 -45.59
N ILE A 12 6.93 16.52 -45.28
CA ILE A 12 5.49 16.39 -45.03
C ILE A 12 5.18 16.81 -43.59
N LYS A 13 4.34 17.83 -43.44
CA LYS A 13 3.88 18.30 -42.12
C LYS A 13 2.90 17.29 -41.50
N ILE A 14 3.26 16.74 -40.35
CA ILE A 14 2.38 15.87 -39.56
C ILE A 14 1.48 16.73 -38.67
N PRO A 15 0.15 16.52 -38.69
CA PRO A 15 -0.77 17.22 -37.78
C PRO A 15 -0.42 17.00 -36.31
N LYS A 16 -0.61 18.02 -35.46
CA LYS A 16 -0.32 17.91 -34.01
C LYS A 16 -1.36 17.08 -33.25
N ASN A 17 -2.62 17.12 -33.70
CA ASN A 17 -3.73 16.46 -33.05
C ASN A 17 -3.86 15.02 -33.55
N THR A 18 -4.05 14.05 -32.65
CA THR A 18 -4.14 12.64 -33.04
C THR A 18 -5.36 12.36 -33.93
N TYR A 19 -6.47 13.10 -33.73
CA TYR A 19 -7.67 12.88 -34.55
C TYR A 19 -7.50 13.27 -36.03
N GLU A 20 -6.58 14.19 -36.34
CA GLU A 20 -6.27 14.62 -37.72
C GLU A 20 -5.32 13.66 -38.43
N GLN A 21 -4.63 12.81 -37.67
CA GLN A 21 -3.75 11.77 -38.19
C GLN A 21 -4.50 10.48 -38.55
N ILE A 22 -5.80 10.39 -38.26
CA ILE A 22 -6.63 9.23 -38.61
C ILE A 22 -7.00 9.32 -40.10
N ILE A 23 -6.50 8.38 -40.89
CA ILE A 23 -6.65 8.37 -42.35
C ILE A 23 -7.81 7.46 -42.75
N GLY A 24 -8.65 7.93 -43.68
CA GLY A 24 -9.69 7.10 -44.33
C GLY A 24 -10.87 6.70 -43.44
N GLN A 25 -11.06 7.34 -42.28
CA GLN A 25 -12.16 7.07 -41.34
C GLN A 25 -12.90 8.36 -40.94
N GLU A 26 -13.48 9.06 -41.91
CA GLU A 26 -14.15 10.35 -41.70
C GLU A 26 -15.37 10.25 -40.78
N GLU A 27 -16.15 9.17 -40.89
CA GLU A 27 -17.30 8.93 -40.02
C GLU A 27 -16.87 8.77 -38.56
N ALA A 28 -15.82 7.99 -38.29
CA ALA A 28 -15.30 7.79 -36.95
C ALA A 28 -14.75 9.09 -36.35
N THR A 29 -14.02 9.88 -37.13
CA THR A 29 -13.47 11.17 -36.67
C THR A 29 -14.57 12.21 -36.39
N ASN A 30 -15.63 12.24 -37.17
CA ASN A 30 -16.80 13.08 -36.91
C ASN A 30 -17.59 12.61 -35.68
N LEU A 31 -17.70 11.29 -35.48
CA LEU A 31 -18.37 10.69 -34.33
C LEU A 31 -17.63 11.00 -33.02
N ILE A 32 -16.30 10.84 -32.95
CA ILE A 32 -15.55 11.16 -31.73
C ILE A 32 -15.67 12.63 -31.33
N LYS A 33 -15.74 13.57 -32.29
CA LYS A 33 -15.96 15.00 -32.01
C LYS A 33 -17.32 15.24 -31.34
N LYS A 34 -18.38 14.58 -31.83
CA LYS A 34 -19.72 14.64 -31.22
C LYS A 34 -19.72 14.00 -29.83
N ILE A 35 -19.09 12.84 -29.69
CA ILE A 35 -19.00 12.10 -28.43
C ILE A 35 -18.19 12.87 -27.38
N ALA A 36 -17.08 13.50 -27.74
CA ALA A 36 -16.28 14.30 -26.81
C ALA A 36 -17.09 15.44 -26.17
N LYS A 37 -17.96 16.10 -26.96
CA LYS A 37 -18.88 17.14 -26.47
C LYS A 37 -19.99 16.55 -25.58
N GLN A 38 -20.59 15.44 -25.98
CA GLN A 38 -21.75 14.85 -25.31
C GLN A 38 -21.40 13.87 -24.17
N ARG A 39 -20.14 13.43 -24.06
CA ARG A 39 -19.64 12.44 -23.09
C ARG A 39 -20.37 11.10 -23.14
N ARG A 40 -20.56 10.56 -24.35
CA ARG A 40 -21.17 9.24 -24.56
C ARG A 40 -20.11 8.13 -24.64
N ASN A 41 -20.54 6.89 -24.39
CA ASN A 41 -19.70 5.72 -24.62
C ASN A 41 -19.57 5.45 -26.12
N LEU A 42 -18.43 4.92 -26.53
CA LEU A 42 -18.13 4.57 -27.92
C LEU A 42 -17.77 3.09 -28.00
N LEU A 43 -18.44 2.36 -28.91
CA LEU A 43 -18.08 1.00 -29.27
C LEU A 43 -17.53 1.01 -30.70
N LEU A 44 -16.28 0.62 -30.87
CA LEU A 44 -15.62 0.51 -32.18
C LEU A 44 -15.57 -0.95 -32.61
N ILE A 45 -16.20 -1.26 -33.73
CA ILE A 45 -16.21 -2.61 -34.32
C ILE A 45 -15.39 -2.57 -35.61
N GLY A 46 -14.50 -3.54 -35.77
CA GLY A 46 -13.74 -3.72 -37.00
C GLY A 46 -12.57 -4.67 -36.83
N ILE A 47 -11.89 -4.96 -37.94
CA ILE A 47 -10.76 -5.89 -38.03
C ILE A 47 -9.59 -5.41 -37.13
N PRO A 48 -8.76 -6.29 -36.54
CA PRO A 48 -7.52 -5.87 -35.88
C PRO A 48 -6.63 -5.03 -36.81
N GLY A 49 -5.85 -4.10 -36.25
CA GLY A 49 -4.89 -3.29 -37.02
C GLY A 49 -5.45 -2.02 -37.70
N ILE A 50 -6.75 -1.75 -37.65
CA ILE A 50 -7.37 -0.58 -38.31
C ILE A 50 -7.30 0.74 -37.52
N GLY A 51 -6.54 0.79 -36.41
CA GLY A 51 -6.40 2.02 -35.62
C GLY A 51 -7.50 2.29 -34.57
N LYS A 52 -8.26 1.29 -34.12
CA LYS A 52 -9.29 1.45 -33.05
C LYS A 52 -8.74 2.12 -31.79
N SER A 53 -7.55 1.73 -31.33
CA SER A 53 -6.90 2.35 -30.17
C SER A 53 -6.50 3.81 -30.42
N MET A 54 -6.10 4.15 -31.66
CA MET A 54 -5.77 5.52 -32.06
C MET A 54 -7.01 6.42 -32.02
N VAL A 55 -8.17 5.92 -32.45
CA VAL A 55 -9.45 6.63 -32.31
C VAL A 55 -9.79 6.88 -30.82
N GLY A 56 -9.54 5.90 -29.95
CA GLY A 56 -9.71 6.06 -28.50
C GLY A 56 -8.76 7.10 -27.88
N GLN A 57 -7.50 7.12 -28.30
CA GLN A 57 -6.52 8.14 -27.88
C GLN A 57 -6.93 9.54 -28.36
N ALA A 58 -7.38 9.66 -29.62
CA ALA A 58 -7.89 10.89 -30.18
C ALA A 58 -9.12 11.42 -29.41
N LEU A 59 -10.03 10.52 -29.01
CA LEU A 59 -11.16 10.88 -28.16
C LEU A 59 -10.70 11.42 -26.79
N ALA A 60 -9.72 10.77 -26.15
CA ALA A 60 -9.18 11.23 -24.86
C ALA A 60 -8.54 12.63 -24.96
N GLU A 61 -7.87 12.94 -26.07
CA GLU A 61 -7.30 14.26 -26.34
C GLU A 61 -8.36 15.36 -26.53
N LEU A 62 -9.49 15.02 -27.14
CA LEU A 62 -10.60 15.96 -27.39
C LEU A 62 -11.44 16.26 -26.14
N LEU A 63 -11.36 15.44 -25.10
CA LEU A 63 -12.13 15.66 -23.87
C LEU A 63 -11.64 16.90 -23.10
N PRO A 64 -12.56 17.65 -22.44
CA PRO A 64 -12.22 18.90 -21.76
C PRO A 64 -11.43 18.67 -20.46
N LYS A 65 -10.28 19.35 -20.33
CA LYS A 65 -9.29 19.17 -19.25
C LYS A 65 -9.73 19.62 -17.86
N GLU A 66 -10.74 20.49 -17.77
CA GLU A 66 -11.10 21.23 -16.55
C GLU A 66 -11.65 20.36 -15.41
N LYS A 67 -11.98 19.09 -15.67
CA LYS A 67 -12.60 18.19 -14.68
C LYS A 67 -11.68 17.12 -14.09
N LEU A 68 -10.36 17.24 -14.26
CA LEU A 68 -9.44 16.30 -13.63
C LEU A 68 -9.45 16.50 -12.10
N VAL A 69 -9.62 15.40 -11.38
CA VAL A 69 -9.65 15.34 -9.93
C VAL A 69 -8.58 14.37 -9.44
N ASP A 70 -8.06 14.61 -8.24
CA ASP A 70 -7.26 13.62 -7.52
C ASP A 70 -8.18 12.82 -6.59
N VAL A 71 -7.85 11.55 -6.35
CA VAL A 71 -8.63 10.67 -5.48
C VAL A 71 -7.80 10.20 -4.30
N LEU A 72 -8.30 10.42 -3.09
CA LEU A 72 -7.67 10.06 -1.82
C LEU A 72 -8.51 9.02 -1.08
N ALA A 73 -7.85 8.07 -0.44
CA ALA A 73 -8.46 7.15 0.53
C ALA A 73 -8.02 7.52 1.94
N TYR A 74 -8.99 7.79 2.80
CA TYR A 74 -8.81 8.02 4.22
C TYR A 74 -9.19 6.77 5.00
N PRO A 75 -8.45 6.44 6.07
CA PRO A 75 -8.89 5.42 7.00
C PRO A 75 -10.15 5.91 7.74
N ASN A 76 -11.05 4.96 7.98
CA ASN A 76 -12.30 5.21 8.68
C ASN A 76 -12.19 4.68 10.11
N LEU A 77 -12.38 5.57 11.09
CA LEU A 77 -12.28 5.23 12.52
C LEU A 77 -13.47 4.41 13.03
N ALA A 78 -14.62 4.50 12.36
CA ALA A 78 -15.83 3.77 12.75
C ALA A 78 -15.83 2.33 12.22
N ASP A 79 -15.34 2.12 10.99
CA ASP A 79 -15.22 0.81 10.35
C ASP A 79 -13.97 0.76 9.46
N GLU A 80 -12.95 0.05 9.91
CA GLU A 80 -11.67 -0.10 9.21
C GLU A 80 -11.82 -0.74 7.81
N ASN A 81 -12.81 -1.63 7.62
CA ASN A 81 -13.04 -2.32 6.36
C ASN A 81 -13.68 -1.42 5.29
N VAL A 82 -14.15 -0.24 5.67
CA VAL A 82 -14.83 0.71 4.78
C VAL A 82 -14.06 2.04 4.75
N PRO A 83 -12.97 2.14 3.95
CA PRO A 83 -12.20 3.37 3.85
C PRO A 83 -13.02 4.49 3.19
N ILE A 84 -12.81 5.74 3.63
CA ILE A 84 -13.50 6.92 3.11
C ILE A 84 -12.78 7.42 1.87
N ILE A 85 -13.47 7.46 0.73
CA ILE A 85 -12.94 7.98 -0.53
C ILE A 85 -13.33 9.45 -0.70
N LYS A 86 -12.35 10.31 -0.98
CA LYS A 86 -12.56 11.74 -1.22
C LYS A 86 -11.92 12.18 -2.52
N THR A 87 -12.66 12.95 -3.31
CA THR A 87 -12.15 13.61 -4.52
C THR A 87 -11.78 15.05 -4.20
N VAL A 88 -10.65 15.51 -4.75
CA VAL A 88 -10.16 16.89 -4.58
C VAL A 88 -9.72 17.45 -5.93
N LYS A 89 -9.50 18.76 -6.01
CA LYS A 89 -9.07 19.35 -7.27
C LYS A 89 -7.66 18.84 -7.63
N ARG A 90 -7.38 18.80 -8.92
CA ARG A 90 -6.07 18.44 -9.46
C ARG A 90 -4.93 19.13 -8.71
N GLY A 91 -3.98 18.35 -8.20
CA GLY A 91 -2.79 18.83 -7.50
C GLY A 91 -2.97 19.07 -6.01
N GLU A 92 -4.20 19.14 -5.49
CA GLU A 92 -4.46 19.25 -4.06
C GLU A 92 -4.14 17.96 -3.31
N GLY A 93 -4.27 16.79 -3.97
CA GLY A 93 -4.00 15.49 -3.33
C GLY A 93 -2.58 15.39 -2.79
N ARG A 94 -1.59 15.88 -3.56
CA ARG A 94 -0.20 15.96 -3.11
C ARG A 94 -0.01 16.93 -1.95
N LYS A 95 -0.65 18.11 -1.99
CA LYS A 95 -0.57 19.11 -0.91
C LYS A 95 -1.14 18.57 0.39
N ILE A 96 -2.23 17.82 0.32
CA ILE A 96 -2.85 17.18 1.48
C ILE A 96 -1.92 16.10 2.05
N LEU A 97 -1.33 15.27 1.19
CA LEU A 97 -0.37 14.25 1.61
C LEU A 97 0.87 14.86 2.27
N THR A 98 1.45 15.92 1.69
CA THR A 98 2.61 16.60 2.27
C THR A 98 2.26 17.29 3.57
N LYS A 99 1.10 17.96 3.67
CA LYS A 99 0.61 18.55 4.91
C LYS A 99 0.41 17.49 6.00
N ALA A 100 -0.21 16.35 5.67
CA ALA A 100 -0.43 15.25 6.62
C ALA A 100 0.90 14.63 7.10
N LYS A 101 1.87 14.44 6.20
CA LYS A 101 3.22 13.99 6.55
C LYS A 101 3.99 15.01 7.39
N LEU A 102 3.86 16.30 7.07
CA LEU A 102 4.49 17.36 7.86
C LEU A 102 3.86 17.47 9.24
N GLN A 103 2.54 17.29 9.38
CA GLN A 103 1.86 17.27 10.68
C GLN A 103 2.29 16.09 11.55
N SER A 104 2.44 14.89 10.97
CA SER A 104 2.96 13.74 11.71
C SER A 104 4.40 13.95 12.17
N MET A 105 5.20 14.72 11.42
CA MET A 105 6.57 15.09 11.79
C MET A 105 6.67 16.33 12.70
N SER A 106 5.77 17.31 12.58
CA SER A 106 5.87 18.63 13.25
C SER A 106 5.57 18.56 14.73
N SER A 107 4.76 17.59 15.18
CA SER A 107 4.52 17.33 16.60
C SER A 107 5.78 17.02 17.42
N PHE A 108 6.93 16.85 16.76
CA PHE A 108 8.23 16.66 17.41
C PHE A 108 9.10 17.91 17.42
N ARG A 109 8.90 18.87 16.50
CA ARG A 109 9.83 20.00 16.36
C ARG A 109 9.66 21.00 17.51
N SER A 110 8.43 21.34 17.90
CA SER A 110 8.18 22.28 19.00
C SER A 110 8.55 21.70 20.37
N GLN A 111 8.24 20.43 20.64
CA GLN A 111 8.62 19.76 21.87
C GLN A 111 10.15 19.64 22.00
N ASN A 112 10.85 19.26 20.93
CA ASN A 112 12.30 19.16 20.97
C ASN A 112 12.97 20.53 21.21
N ILE A 113 12.42 21.63 20.67
CA ILE A 113 12.95 22.99 20.90
C ILE A 113 12.81 23.40 22.37
N PHE A 114 11.63 23.20 22.98
CA PHE A 114 11.42 23.47 24.41
C PHE A 114 12.40 22.67 25.29
N PHE A 115 12.55 21.39 24.98
CA PHE A 115 13.47 20.49 25.66
C PHE A 115 14.96 20.86 25.45
N PHE A 116 15.33 21.41 24.29
CA PHE A 116 16.67 21.96 24.04
C PHE A 116 16.96 23.20 24.90
N ILE A 117 15.99 24.10 25.06
CA ILE A 117 16.11 25.28 25.93
C ILE A 117 16.33 24.85 27.38
N LEU A 118 15.57 23.85 27.84
CA LEU A 118 15.69 23.29 29.20
C LEU A 118 17.06 22.63 29.43
N LEU A 119 17.63 21.96 28.42
CA LEU A 119 18.97 21.38 28.47
C LEU A 119 20.06 22.46 28.57
N ILE A 120 19.93 23.55 27.80
CA ILE A 120 20.85 24.69 27.88
C ILE A 120 20.81 25.33 29.27
N LEU A 121 19.62 25.52 29.84
CA LEU A 121 19.45 26.03 31.20
C LEU A 121 20.07 25.10 32.25
N ALA A 122 19.92 23.79 32.11
CA ALA A 122 20.53 22.82 33.03
C ALA A 122 22.07 22.90 33.04
N VAL A 123 22.70 23.20 31.89
CA VAL A 123 24.17 23.33 31.78
C VAL A 123 24.67 24.68 32.29
N ILE A 124 23.92 25.77 32.10
CA ILE A 124 24.33 27.12 32.48
C ILE A 124 24.04 27.41 33.97
N SER A 125 22.97 26.85 34.53
CA SER A 125 22.53 27.13 35.91
C SER A 125 23.61 26.95 36.99
N PRO A 126 24.52 25.95 36.96
CA PRO A 126 25.53 25.80 38.00
C PRO A 126 26.59 26.91 37.99
N TRP A 127 26.92 27.44 36.81
CA TRP A 127 27.86 28.56 36.66
C TRP A 127 27.30 29.87 37.21
N TRP A 128 26.00 30.07 37.03
CA TRP A 128 25.29 31.23 37.58
C TRP A 128 25.16 31.14 39.11
N ILE A 129 24.77 29.98 39.64
CA ILE A 129 24.63 29.73 41.09
C ILE A 129 25.97 29.87 41.82
N ARG A 130 27.07 29.43 41.21
CA ARG A 130 28.42 29.57 41.76
C ARG A 130 28.79 31.03 42.05
N LYS A 131 28.39 31.95 41.17
CA LYS A 131 28.72 33.37 41.29
C LYS A 131 28.03 34.04 42.49
N GLU A 132 26.78 33.65 42.78
CA GLU A 132 25.95 34.29 43.81
C GLU A 132 26.00 33.59 45.17
N TYR A 133 26.09 32.25 45.20
CA TYR A 133 25.90 31.45 46.42
C TYR A 133 27.13 30.62 46.84
N GLY A 134 28.24 30.68 46.08
CA GLY A 134 29.49 30.01 46.40
C GLY A 134 29.62 28.56 45.92
N ASP A 135 30.81 27.98 46.12
CA ASP A 135 31.21 26.71 45.49
C ASP A 135 30.43 25.48 45.98
N VAL A 136 29.95 25.48 47.23
CA VAL A 136 29.20 24.35 47.81
C VAL A 136 27.82 24.21 47.17
N MET A 137 27.08 25.31 47.00
CA MET A 137 25.80 25.30 46.30
C MET A 137 25.98 25.01 44.80
N ALA A 138 27.08 25.46 44.20
CA ALA A 138 27.41 25.14 42.82
C ALA A 138 27.58 23.63 42.61
N ALA A 139 28.35 22.95 43.48
CA ALA A 139 28.55 21.50 43.42
C ALA A 139 27.23 20.73 43.54
N ALA A 140 26.36 21.12 44.47
CA ALA A 140 25.02 20.51 44.61
C ALA A 140 24.15 20.70 43.35
N SER A 141 24.16 21.90 42.77
CA SER A 141 23.40 22.20 41.54
C SER A 141 23.92 21.44 40.30
N LEU A 142 25.24 21.17 40.23
CA LEU A 142 25.86 20.39 39.17
C LEU A 142 25.45 18.91 39.24
N ILE A 143 25.42 18.34 40.45
CA ILE A 143 24.93 16.98 40.66
C ILE A 143 23.44 16.88 40.27
N GLY A 144 22.64 17.87 40.68
CA GLY A 144 21.23 17.96 40.31
C GLY A 144 21.02 18.07 38.79
N SER A 145 21.81 18.88 38.10
CA SER A 145 21.71 19.03 36.64
C SER A 145 22.13 17.76 35.89
N MET A 146 23.11 17.00 36.39
CA MET A 146 23.52 15.71 35.82
C MET A 146 22.45 14.63 35.98
N ILE A 147 21.80 14.55 37.15
CA ILE A 147 20.67 13.64 37.38
C ILE A 147 19.49 14.00 36.47
N PHE A 148 19.19 15.29 36.36
CA PHE A 148 18.17 15.80 35.46
C PHE A 148 18.47 15.45 33.99
N LEU A 149 19.72 15.63 33.54
CA LEU A 149 20.14 15.30 32.18
C LEU A 149 20.02 13.80 31.88
N ALA A 150 20.40 12.94 32.84
CA ALA A 150 20.27 11.49 32.72
C ALA A 150 18.80 11.05 32.63
N ALA A 151 17.95 11.59 33.51
CA ALA A 151 16.50 11.35 33.49
C ALA A 151 15.86 11.85 32.18
N PHE A 152 16.32 13.00 31.68
CA PHE A 152 15.85 13.60 30.43
C PHE A 152 16.23 12.76 29.20
N ILE A 153 17.47 12.26 29.11
CA ILE A 153 17.91 11.37 28.03
C ILE A 153 17.10 10.07 28.05
N LEU A 154 16.81 9.54 29.24
CA LEU A 154 15.95 8.37 29.41
C LEU A 154 14.51 8.67 28.96
N PHE A 155 13.94 9.80 29.37
CA PHE A 155 12.60 10.24 28.99
C PHE A 155 12.44 10.44 27.48
N ILE A 156 13.42 11.05 26.79
CA ILE A 156 13.41 11.18 25.32
C ILE A 156 13.44 9.81 24.65
N ASN A 157 14.24 8.87 25.16
CA ASN A 157 14.33 7.52 24.61
C ASN A 157 13.05 6.70 24.85
N LEU A 158 12.37 6.90 25.98
CA LEU A 158 11.06 6.29 26.27
C LEU A 158 9.93 6.95 25.47
N GLY A 159 9.92 8.27 25.33
CA GLY A 159 8.93 9.02 24.55
C GLY A 159 8.97 8.68 23.05
N LYS A 160 10.16 8.38 22.50
CA LYS A 160 10.30 7.83 21.15
C LYS A 160 9.66 6.45 20.98
N ARG A 161 9.63 5.64 22.04
CA ARG A 161 9.00 4.30 22.05
C ARG A 161 7.48 4.38 22.25
N MET A 162 7.00 5.31 23.09
CA MET A 162 5.56 5.51 23.33
C MET A 162 4.77 6.01 22.12
N LYS A 163 5.40 6.69 21.15
CA LYS A 163 4.73 7.16 19.92
C LYS A 163 4.59 6.12 18.82
N LEU A 164 5.29 5.00 18.93
CA LEU A 164 5.05 3.85 18.07
C LEU A 164 3.65 3.27 18.37
N THR A 165 3.25 3.26 19.64
CA THR A 165 2.05 2.57 20.13
C THR A 165 0.74 3.37 20.08
N GLY A 166 0.77 4.69 19.87
CA GLY A 166 -0.35 5.55 20.31
C GLY A 166 -1.02 6.48 19.30
N SER A 167 -0.38 6.86 18.19
CA SER A 167 -0.98 7.79 17.23
C SER A 167 -0.11 7.95 15.99
N ALA A 168 0.01 6.90 15.18
CA ALA A 168 0.36 7.12 13.78
C ALA A 168 -0.79 7.93 13.19
N GLN A 169 -0.61 9.25 13.09
CA GLN A 169 -1.60 10.13 12.50
C GLN A 169 -1.95 9.56 11.14
N LEU A 170 -3.20 9.17 11.01
CA LEU A 170 -3.76 8.39 9.92
C LEU A 170 -3.59 9.14 8.60
N THR A 171 -2.47 8.92 7.91
CA THR A 171 -2.16 9.62 6.67
C THR A 171 -3.00 9.04 5.54
N PRO A 172 -3.75 9.86 4.78
CA PRO A 172 -4.49 9.37 3.63
C PRO A 172 -3.56 8.82 2.56
N LYS A 173 -4.06 7.87 1.77
CA LYS A 173 -3.38 7.33 0.59
C LYS A 173 -3.87 8.03 -0.66
N LEU A 174 -2.96 8.51 -1.51
CA LEU A 174 -3.29 9.04 -2.83
C LEU A 174 -3.46 7.88 -3.80
N LEU A 175 -4.69 7.66 -4.28
CA LEU A 175 -5.03 6.58 -5.20
C LEU A 175 -4.82 7.00 -6.66
N ILE A 176 -5.32 8.18 -7.04
CA ILE A 176 -5.19 8.74 -8.39
C ILE A 176 -4.57 10.13 -8.29
N ASP A 177 -3.45 10.34 -8.97
CA ASP A 177 -2.71 11.60 -9.02
C ASP A 177 -2.71 12.17 -10.43
N ASN A 178 -3.47 13.24 -10.63
CA ASN A 178 -3.54 13.96 -11.90
C ASN A 178 -2.72 15.26 -11.89
N SER A 179 -1.87 15.50 -10.89
CA SER A 179 -1.10 16.75 -10.78
C SER A 179 -0.27 17.07 -12.04
N LYS A 180 0.40 16.05 -12.59
CA LYS A 180 1.30 16.21 -13.76
C LYS A 180 0.61 16.06 -15.12
N THR A 181 -0.65 15.61 -15.18
CA THR A 181 -1.30 15.27 -16.45
C THR A 181 -1.87 16.50 -17.15
N GLN A 182 -1.27 16.91 -18.28
CA GLN A 182 -1.76 18.05 -19.06
C GLN A 182 -2.94 17.70 -19.99
N LYS A 183 -3.10 16.42 -20.33
CA LYS A 183 -4.20 15.87 -21.14
C LYS A 183 -4.92 14.80 -20.31
N ILE A 184 -6.16 14.50 -20.68
CA ILE A 184 -6.90 13.42 -20.03
C ILE A 184 -6.19 12.09 -20.33
N PRO A 185 -5.99 11.24 -19.32
CA PRO A 185 -5.30 9.98 -19.51
C PRO A 185 -6.13 9.04 -20.39
N PHE A 186 -5.47 8.47 -21.40
CA PHE A 186 -5.98 7.29 -22.11
C PHE A 186 -5.45 6.06 -21.39
N ILE A 187 -6.35 5.27 -20.80
CA ILE A 187 -6.03 4.02 -20.10
C ILE A 187 -6.46 2.85 -20.98
N ASP A 188 -5.49 2.12 -21.54
CA ASP A 188 -5.76 0.87 -22.25
C ASP A 188 -5.88 -0.27 -21.23
N ALA A 189 -7.08 -0.82 -21.10
CA ALA A 189 -7.39 -1.94 -20.21
C ALA A 189 -7.64 -3.25 -20.98
N THR A 190 -7.20 -3.35 -22.23
CA THR A 190 -7.36 -4.55 -23.05
C THR A 190 -6.64 -5.73 -22.40
N GLY A 191 -7.39 -6.80 -22.08
CA GLY A 191 -6.83 -8.00 -21.44
C GLY A 191 -6.47 -7.84 -19.95
N ALA A 192 -6.87 -6.74 -19.30
CA ALA A 192 -6.64 -6.56 -17.87
C ALA A 192 -7.44 -7.58 -17.04
N HIS A 193 -6.81 -8.15 -16.01
CA HIS A 193 -7.50 -8.96 -15.01
C HIS A 193 -8.43 -8.11 -14.12
N SER A 194 -9.39 -8.75 -13.46
CA SER A 194 -10.44 -8.07 -12.65
C SER A 194 -9.87 -7.07 -11.65
N GLY A 195 -8.85 -7.44 -10.87
CA GLY A 195 -8.23 -6.55 -9.89
C GLY A 195 -7.53 -5.33 -10.50
N ALA A 196 -6.98 -5.46 -11.72
CA ALA A 196 -6.36 -4.33 -12.42
C ALA A 196 -7.40 -3.38 -13.03
N LEU A 197 -8.55 -3.90 -13.47
CA LEU A 197 -9.62 -3.12 -14.08
C LEU A 197 -10.51 -2.42 -13.04
N LEU A 198 -10.87 -3.12 -11.97
CA LEU A 198 -11.87 -2.69 -10.99
C LEU A 198 -11.24 -2.18 -9.68
N GLY A 199 -9.94 -2.38 -9.49
CA GLY A 199 -9.25 -2.15 -8.22
C GLY A 199 -9.18 -3.41 -7.36
N ASP A 200 -8.16 -3.47 -6.52
CA ASP A 200 -7.91 -4.60 -5.62
C ASP A 200 -7.38 -4.09 -4.27
N VAL A 201 -7.63 -4.86 -3.21
CA VAL A 201 -7.13 -4.60 -1.86
C VAL A 201 -6.14 -5.70 -1.54
N LEU A 202 -4.88 -5.31 -1.30
CA LEU A 202 -3.84 -6.25 -0.95
C LEU A 202 -4.20 -6.97 0.36
N HIS A 203 -4.09 -8.28 0.34
CA HIS A 203 -4.25 -9.13 1.51
C HIS A 203 -3.21 -8.79 2.59
N ASP A 204 -3.64 -8.59 3.83
CA ASP A 204 -2.75 -8.46 4.98
C ASP A 204 -2.45 -9.85 5.57
N PRO A 205 -1.21 -10.39 5.44
CA PRO A 205 -0.85 -11.68 6.02
C PRO A 205 -1.01 -11.74 7.54
N LEU A 206 -0.87 -10.61 8.24
CA LEU A 206 -0.90 -10.58 9.70
C LEU A 206 -2.28 -10.90 10.27
N GLN A 207 -3.34 -10.60 9.53
CA GLN A 207 -4.72 -10.86 9.94
C GLN A 207 -5.17 -12.32 9.69
N SER A 208 -4.37 -13.10 8.96
CA SER A 208 -4.72 -14.48 8.57
C SER A 208 -4.03 -15.56 9.38
N PHE A 209 -3.15 -15.20 10.32
CA PHE A 209 -2.54 -16.15 11.24
C PHE A 209 -3.51 -16.51 12.37
N SER A 210 -4.59 -17.21 12.03
CA SER A 210 -5.31 -18.04 12.97
C SER A 210 -4.59 -19.39 13.04
N ASP A 211 -4.04 -19.73 14.21
CA ASP A 211 -3.51 -21.08 14.48
C ASP A 211 -4.58 -22.18 14.23
N ASN A 212 -5.85 -21.78 14.19
CA ASN A 212 -6.99 -22.63 13.89
C ASN A 212 -7.45 -22.44 12.44
N ASN A 213 -6.71 -23.04 11.51
CA ASN A 213 -7.14 -23.27 10.12
C ASN A 213 -8.29 -24.29 10.07
N ILE A 214 -9.44 -23.97 10.66
CA ILE A 214 -10.58 -24.88 10.81
C ILE A 214 -11.73 -24.38 9.92
N ILE A 215 -12.22 -25.24 9.03
CA ILE A 215 -13.47 -25.02 8.29
C ILE A 215 -14.60 -25.86 8.90
N LEU A 216 -15.82 -25.34 8.84
CA LEU A 216 -17.02 -26.08 9.16
C LEU A 216 -17.54 -26.76 7.88
N LYS A 217 -17.34 -28.07 7.78
CA LYS A 217 -17.92 -28.92 6.73
C LYS A 217 -19.05 -29.73 7.36
N HIS A 218 -20.29 -29.48 6.95
CA HIS A 218 -21.49 -30.13 7.52
C HIS A 218 -21.53 -30.09 9.07
N ASN A 219 -21.34 -28.89 9.65
CA ASN A 219 -21.28 -28.66 11.11
C ASN A 219 -20.13 -29.36 11.86
N LYS A 220 -19.17 -29.97 11.17
CA LYS A 220 -17.94 -30.52 11.79
C LYS A 220 -16.74 -29.61 11.51
N LYS A 221 -15.99 -29.32 12.57
CA LYS A 221 -14.70 -28.60 12.50
C LYS A 221 -13.63 -29.51 11.89
N ILE A 222 -13.12 -29.14 10.71
CA ILE A 222 -12.08 -29.88 9.98
C ILE A 222 -10.90 -28.95 9.70
N ASN A 223 -9.67 -29.46 9.84
CA ASN A 223 -8.48 -28.71 9.49
C ASN A 223 -8.37 -28.53 7.95
N ILE A 224 -8.31 -27.28 7.49
CA ILE A 224 -8.25 -26.88 6.09
C ILE A 224 -7.13 -27.60 5.34
N SER A 225 -5.93 -27.69 5.94
CA SER A 225 -4.77 -28.29 5.29
C SER A 225 -4.99 -29.76 4.96
N LYS A 226 -5.60 -30.51 5.89
CA LYS A 226 -5.91 -31.94 5.73
C LYS A 226 -6.95 -32.15 4.64
N GLU A 227 -7.98 -31.31 4.60
CA GLU A 227 -9.07 -31.43 3.62
C GLU A 227 -8.61 -31.06 2.20
N ILE A 228 -7.81 -29.99 2.06
CA ILE A 228 -7.21 -29.61 0.78
C ILE A 228 -6.30 -30.72 0.26
N ASP A 229 -5.46 -31.31 1.10
CA ASP A 229 -4.58 -32.41 0.70
C ASP A 229 -5.36 -33.66 0.27
N LYS A 230 -6.49 -33.94 0.94
CA LYS A 230 -7.41 -35.03 0.55
C LYS A 230 -8.04 -34.77 -0.82
N LEU A 231 -8.53 -33.55 -1.07
CA LEU A 231 -9.17 -33.18 -2.34
C LEU A 231 -8.18 -33.17 -3.51
N LEU A 232 -6.97 -32.64 -3.30
CA LEU A 232 -5.90 -32.68 -4.32
C LEU A 232 -5.45 -34.12 -4.61
N LYS A 233 -5.46 -35.03 -3.62
CA LYS A 233 -5.20 -36.46 -3.84
C LYS A 233 -6.34 -37.17 -4.57
N LYS A 234 -7.59 -36.76 -4.35
CA LYS A 234 -8.78 -37.31 -5.01
C LYS A 234 -8.80 -36.94 -6.50
N HIS A 235 -8.48 -35.69 -6.82
CA HIS A 235 -8.46 -35.16 -8.20
C HIS A 235 -7.08 -35.20 -8.85
N LYS A 236 -6.26 -36.21 -8.56
CA LYS A 236 -4.89 -36.35 -9.09
C LYS A 236 -4.79 -36.22 -10.61
N ASN A 237 -5.83 -36.67 -11.33
CA ASN A 237 -5.86 -36.68 -12.79
C ASN A 237 -6.17 -35.30 -13.40
N ASN A 238 -6.78 -34.38 -12.63
CA ASN A 238 -7.20 -33.05 -13.09
C ASN A 238 -6.49 -31.93 -12.32
N LEU A 239 -5.17 -32.08 -12.10
CA LEU A 239 -4.36 -31.09 -11.39
C LEU A 239 -3.80 -30.02 -12.34
N ILE A 240 -4.05 -28.76 -12.02
CA ILE A 240 -3.37 -27.61 -12.61
C ILE A 240 -2.09 -27.36 -11.81
N LYS A 241 -0.93 -27.59 -12.43
CA LYS A 241 0.38 -27.36 -11.81
C LYS A 241 1.11 -26.22 -12.51
N LYS A 242 1.56 -25.21 -11.75
CA LYS A 242 2.39 -24.11 -12.25
C LYS A 242 3.46 -23.76 -11.21
N ASN A 243 4.71 -24.17 -11.45
CA ASN A 243 5.83 -24.00 -10.50
C ASN A 243 5.49 -24.61 -9.11
N ASN A 244 5.39 -23.74 -8.09
CA ASN A 244 5.07 -24.09 -6.72
C ASN A 244 3.55 -24.10 -6.45
N TYR A 245 2.72 -23.95 -7.48
CA TYR A 245 1.27 -23.91 -7.37
C TYR A 245 0.65 -25.22 -7.83
N THR A 246 -0.27 -25.75 -7.05
CA THR A 246 -1.11 -26.90 -7.39
C THR A 246 -2.56 -26.56 -7.11
N ALA A 247 -3.45 -26.75 -8.08
CA ALA A 247 -4.88 -26.52 -7.91
C ALA A 247 -5.73 -27.56 -8.62
N THR A 248 -6.97 -27.67 -8.20
CA THR A 248 -7.98 -28.47 -8.89
C THR A 248 -9.36 -27.82 -8.74
N TYR A 249 -10.19 -27.99 -9.76
CA TYR A 249 -11.60 -27.61 -9.69
C TYR A 249 -12.37 -28.71 -8.97
N LEU A 250 -13.36 -28.31 -8.19
CA LEU A 250 -14.23 -29.23 -7.48
C LEU A 250 -15.52 -29.44 -8.25
N ASN A 251 -16.09 -30.63 -8.12
CA ASN A 251 -17.43 -30.90 -8.63
C ASN A 251 -18.47 -30.22 -7.73
N LYS A 252 -19.66 -29.96 -8.29
CA LYS A 252 -20.78 -29.36 -7.56
C LYS A 252 -21.06 -30.12 -6.25
N ASN A 253 -21.26 -29.40 -5.15
CA ASN A 253 -21.49 -29.94 -3.79
C ASN A 253 -20.33 -30.76 -3.16
N GLU A 254 -19.13 -30.79 -3.73
CA GLU A 254 -18.03 -31.58 -3.19
C GLU A 254 -17.42 -30.98 -1.90
N LEU A 255 -17.45 -29.65 -1.79
CA LEU A 255 -17.09 -28.91 -0.60
C LEU A 255 -17.99 -27.68 -0.46
N GLN A 256 -18.63 -27.55 0.69
CA GLN A 256 -19.42 -26.38 1.08
C GLN A 256 -18.84 -25.81 2.37
N LEU A 257 -18.69 -24.49 2.41
CA LEU A 257 -18.26 -23.75 3.59
C LEU A 257 -19.45 -23.01 4.17
N LEU A 258 -19.56 -23.01 5.50
CA LEU A 258 -20.49 -22.12 6.19
C LEU A 258 -19.84 -20.75 6.28
N THR A 259 -20.45 -19.74 5.64
CA THR A 259 -20.00 -18.35 5.67
C THR A 259 -21.13 -17.43 6.09
N GLU A 260 -20.80 -16.28 6.65
CA GLU A 260 -21.77 -15.25 7.00
C GLU A 260 -21.90 -14.27 5.84
N LYS A 261 -23.12 -14.12 5.31
CA LYS A 261 -23.44 -13.13 4.28
C LYS A 261 -24.66 -12.34 4.74
N ASN A 262 -24.51 -11.03 4.91
CA ASN A 262 -25.57 -10.13 5.39
C ASN A 262 -26.18 -10.57 6.73
N ASN A 263 -25.34 -10.88 7.73
CA ASN A 263 -25.74 -11.39 9.05
C ASN A 263 -26.57 -12.68 9.04
N LYS A 264 -26.50 -13.46 7.96
CA LYS A 264 -27.12 -14.78 7.85
C LYS A 264 -26.05 -15.81 7.49
N LEU A 265 -26.07 -16.94 8.20
CA LEU A 265 -25.23 -18.08 7.87
C LEU A 265 -25.75 -18.75 6.59
N GLN A 266 -24.89 -18.88 5.60
CA GLN A 266 -25.19 -19.51 4.31
C GLN A 266 -24.10 -20.51 3.96
N HIS A 267 -24.49 -21.60 3.32
CA HIS A 267 -23.56 -22.54 2.71
C HIS A 267 -23.13 -22.02 1.34
N VAL A 268 -21.83 -21.84 1.15
CA VAL A 268 -21.23 -21.46 -0.13
C VAL A 268 -20.42 -22.62 -0.66
N GLU A 269 -20.72 -23.02 -1.90
CA GLU A 269 -19.98 -24.04 -2.62
C GLU A 269 -18.57 -23.54 -2.97
N VAL A 270 -17.57 -24.38 -2.73
CA VAL A 270 -16.18 -24.09 -3.11
C VAL A 270 -15.94 -24.63 -4.51
N LEU A 271 -15.63 -23.73 -5.44
CA LEU A 271 -15.43 -24.06 -6.85
C LEU A 271 -14.06 -24.67 -7.15
N SER A 272 -13.05 -24.30 -6.37
CA SER A 272 -11.68 -24.78 -6.57
C SER A 272 -10.90 -24.75 -5.27
N VAL A 273 -9.96 -25.68 -5.13
CA VAL A 273 -8.95 -25.66 -4.06
C VAL A 273 -7.57 -25.54 -4.65
N ASN A 274 -6.74 -24.75 -4.00
CA ASN A 274 -5.37 -24.52 -4.40
C ASN A 274 -4.43 -24.66 -3.19
N LYS A 275 -3.22 -25.12 -3.47
CA LYS A 275 -2.13 -25.26 -2.52
C LYS A 275 -0.87 -24.75 -3.18
N TYR A 276 -0.19 -23.83 -2.51
CA TYR A 276 1.17 -23.47 -2.84
C TYR A 276 2.11 -24.41 -2.08
N LYS A 277 2.89 -25.21 -2.82
CA LYS A 277 4.02 -25.96 -2.28
C LYS A 277 5.14 -24.95 -2.03
N SER A 278 5.25 -24.49 -0.79
CA SER A 278 6.44 -23.73 -0.39
C SER A 278 7.66 -24.64 -0.48
N ASN A 279 8.61 -24.31 -1.36
CA ASN A 279 9.96 -24.90 -1.33
C ASN A 279 10.78 -24.43 -0.12
N LYS A 280 10.21 -23.52 0.69
CA LYS A 280 10.76 -23.07 1.97
C LYS A 280 9.96 -23.75 3.08
N PRO A 281 10.32 -24.97 3.50
CA PRO A 281 9.81 -25.53 4.73
C PRO A 281 10.46 -24.77 5.90
N HIS A 282 9.82 -24.83 7.06
CA HIS A 282 10.22 -24.17 8.31
C HIS A 282 9.80 -22.69 8.39
N LEU A 283 8.52 -22.47 8.71
CA LEU A 283 8.16 -21.23 9.39
C LEU A 283 8.88 -21.24 10.75
N ILE A 284 9.69 -20.22 11.00
CA ILE A 284 10.41 -20.06 12.26
C ILE A 284 9.56 -19.14 13.13
N LYS A 285 9.24 -19.63 14.33
CA LYS A 285 8.57 -18.85 15.36
C LYS A 285 9.63 -18.08 16.12
N ILE A 286 9.58 -16.75 16.05
CA ILE A 286 10.49 -15.85 16.78
C ILE A 286 9.68 -15.01 17.76
N THR A 287 10.30 -14.68 18.89
CA THR A 287 9.72 -13.76 19.87
C THR A 287 10.42 -12.42 19.73
N THR A 288 9.63 -11.37 19.56
CA THR A 288 10.10 -9.98 19.41
C THR A 288 10.51 -9.40 20.76
N GLU A 289 11.22 -8.25 20.77
CA GLU A 289 11.62 -7.59 22.03
C GLU A 289 10.41 -7.24 22.92
N THR A 290 9.22 -7.05 22.33
CA THR A 290 7.96 -6.78 23.05
C THR A 290 7.21 -8.04 23.48
N GLY A 291 7.77 -9.24 23.33
CA GLY A 291 7.13 -10.51 23.67
C GLY A 291 6.09 -11.00 22.66
N LYS A 292 5.84 -10.28 21.56
CA LYS A 292 4.95 -10.73 20.48
C LYS A 292 5.62 -11.86 19.71
N GLN A 293 4.85 -12.89 19.38
CA GLN A 293 5.31 -14.03 18.59
C GLN A 293 5.07 -13.76 17.10
N LEU A 294 6.11 -13.94 16.28
CA LEU A 294 6.05 -13.80 14.83
C LEU A 294 6.39 -15.16 14.20
N ILE A 295 5.53 -15.64 13.30
CA ILE A 295 5.74 -16.86 12.54
C ILE A 295 5.96 -16.45 11.09
N THR A 296 7.14 -16.75 10.54
CA THR A 296 7.50 -16.29 9.20
C THR A 296 8.59 -17.15 8.58
N THR A 297 8.85 -16.95 7.29
CA THR A 297 9.80 -17.76 6.52
C THR A 297 11.25 -17.42 6.86
N PRO A 298 12.21 -18.37 6.76
CA PRO A 298 13.59 -18.15 7.19
C PRO A 298 14.33 -17.04 6.42
N GLU A 299 13.88 -16.74 5.21
CA GLU A 299 14.47 -15.70 4.36
C GLU A 299 13.81 -14.34 4.54
N HIS A 300 12.73 -14.26 5.32
CA HIS A 300 12.14 -12.98 5.65
C HIS A 300 13.15 -12.16 6.45
N LYS A 301 13.36 -10.90 6.04
CA LYS A 301 14.28 -9.99 6.74
C LYS A 301 13.53 -9.29 7.86
N VAL A 302 14.02 -9.44 9.09
CA VAL A 302 13.49 -8.73 10.25
C VAL A 302 14.45 -7.65 10.68
N ALA A 303 13.90 -6.55 11.15
CA ALA A 303 14.67 -5.46 11.73
C ALA A 303 15.20 -5.92 13.10
N ILE A 304 16.51 -5.86 13.30
CA ILE A 304 17.17 -6.12 14.58
C ILE A 304 17.84 -4.85 15.08
N ASN A 305 17.80 -4.64 16.40
CA ASN A 305 18.50 -3.53 17.04
C ASN A 305 19.89 -3.99 17.46
N LYS A 306 20.92 -3.54 16.74
CA LYS A 306 22.32 -3.82 17.10
C LYS A 306 23.00 -2.51 17.48
N LYS A 307 23.25 -2.31 18.78
CA LYS A 307 23.91 -1.12 19.34
C LYS A 307 23.29 0.21 18.86
N GLY A 308 21.95 0.28 18.80
CA GLY A 308 21.22 1.50 18.45
C GLY A 308 21.03 1.75 16.95
N LYS A 309 21.51 0.85 16.07
CA LYS A 309 21.23 0.88 14.63
C LYS A 309 20.27 -0.22 14.23
N ILE A 310 19.31 0.13 13.37
CA ILE A 310 18.36 -0.81 12.76
C ILE A 310 19.06 -1.50 11.59
N ILE A 311 19.21 -2.82 11.68
CA ILE A 311 19.80 -3.64 10.61
C ILE A 311 18.78 -4.69 10.22
N TYR A 312 18.58 -4.89 8.92
CA TYR A 312 17.69 -5.93 8.40
C TYR A 312 18.49 -7.22 8.23
N LYS A 313 18.08 -8.28 8.93
CA LYS A 313 18.74 -9.57 8.88
C LYS A 313 17.73 -10.67 8.57
N GLU A 314 18.11 -11.60 7.71
CA GLU A 314 17.28 -12.79 7.44
C GLU A 314 17.14 -13.63 8.70
N ILE A 315 15.94 -14.18 8.92
CA ILE A 315 15.62 -14.92 10.14
C ILE A 315 16.48 -16.16 10.33
N LYS A 316 16.86 -16.84 9.24
CA LYS A 316 17.78 -17.99 9.25
C LYS A 316 19.15 -17.67 9.85
N ASN A 317 19.54 -16.39 9.84
CA ASN A 317 20.83 -15.93 10.33
C ASN A 317 20.75 -15.33 11.74
N LEU A 318 19.57 -15.27 12.37
CA LEU A 318 19.42 -14.68 13.72
C LEU A 318 20.13 -15.52 14.78
N THR A 319 20.82 -14.84 15.69
CA THR A 319 21.42 -15.45 16.89
C THR A 319 20.58 -15.16 18.13
N LYS A 320 20.70 -15.95 19.22
CA LYS A 320 19.95 -15.73 20.48
C LYS A 320 20.14 -14.32 21.10
N SER A 321 21.21 -13.62 20.71
CA SER A 321 21.52 -12.25 21.12
C SER A 321 20.84 -11.16 20.27
N ASP A 322 20.25 -11.51 19.12
CA ASP A 322 19.62 -10.55 18.22
C ASP A 322 18.19 -10.24 18.69
N LYS A 323 17.95 -8.99 19.10
CA LYS A 323 16.61 -8.52 19.47
C LYS A 323 15.85 -8.03 18.25
N VAL A 324 14.79 -8.75 17.89
CA VAL A 324 13.91 -8.41 16.78
C VAL A 324 12.99 -7.26 17.17
N ILE A 325 13.12 -6.16 16.43
CA ILE A 325 12.36 -4.93 16.60
C ILE A 325 10.95 -5.17 16.07
N THR A 326 9.96 -4.89 16.91
CA THR A 326 8.57 -4.71 16.52
C THR A 326 8.32 -3.25 16.24
N LEU A 327 7.75 -2.97 15.06
CA LEU A 327 6.98 -1.74 14.85
C LEU A 327 5.65 -1.96 15.58
N SER A 328 5.64 -1.72 16.88
CA SER A 328 4.40 -1.52 17.63
C SER A 328 3.69 -0.28 17.16
#